data_AF-A0A2E3MBJ8-F1
#
_entry.id   AF-A0A2E3MBJ8-F1
#
_cell.length_a   1.000
_cell.length_b   1.000
_cell.length_c   1.000
_cell.angle_alpha   90.00
_cell.angle_beta   90.00
_cell.angle_gamma   90.00
#
_symmetry.space_group_name_H-M   'P 1'
#
loop_
_entity.id
_entity.type
_entity.pdbx_description
1 polymer ?
#
loop_
_entity_poly.entity_id
_entity_poly.type
_entity_poly.pdbx_seq_one_letter_code
_entity_poly.pdbx_strand_id
1 'polypeptide(L)'
;MAEEVSKQGIAALLQWNALLISFALFVTLAILGGITAKNDWTNIGILLLLIIIALALLITSADFFVEGAKGLARRAGMAEVVIGLTIVSIGTSLPEILVTATASATSGNDPALMDLAVGNIYGSILVQITLVLGIVVAFKPLEIRPAWLRRDGLLMLMSVILLTALLWEGGGL
;
A
#
# COMPACT_ATOMS: atom_id res chain seq x y z
N MET A 1 -2.90 -18.59 30.91
CA MET A 1 -2.33 -17.23 30.72
C MET A 1 -0.97 -17.03 31.38
N ALA A 2 -0.69 -17.58 32.59
CA ALA A 2 0.50 -17.19 33.36
C ALA A 2 1.79 -18.01 33.11
N GLU A 3 1.73 -19.22 32.53
CA GLU A 3 2.93 -20.12 32.51
C GLU A 3 3.21 -20.82 31.15
N GLU A 4 2.21 -21.07 30.32
CA GLU A 4 2.37 -21.86 29.08
C GLU A 4 3.17 -21.17 27.95
N VAL A 5 3.34 -19.85 28.00
CA VAL A 5 4.14 -19.07 27.01
C VAL A 5 5.66 -19.34 27.19
N SER A 6 6.06 -19.89 28.34
CA SER A 6 7.44 -20.01 28.83
C SER A 6 8.40 -20.85 27.96
N LYS A 7 7.93 -21.47 26.86
CA LYS A 7 8.75 -22.23 25.90
C LYS A 7 8.54 -21.83 24.43
N GLN A 8 8.18 -20.59 24.13
CA GLN A 8 8.10 -20.12 22.74
C GLN A 8 9.50 -19.93 22.10
N GLY A 9 10.01 -21.05 21.57
CA GLY A 9 11.27 -21.16 20.83
C GLY A 9 11.07 -21.90 19.51
N ILE A 10 9.94 -21.65 18.84
CA ILE A 10 9.57 -22.12 17.50
C ILE A 10 8.87 -20.89 16.89
N ALA A 11 8.99 -20.63 15.58
CA ALA A 11 8.17 -19.61 14.88
C ALA A 11 6.77 -20.15 14.49
N ALA A 12 6.44 -21.34 15.04
CA ALA A 12 5.13 -21.63 15.58
C ALA A 12 4.80 -20.65 16.75
N LEU A 13 3.53 -20.51 17.15
CA LEU A 13 2.99 -19.14 17.05
C LEU A 13 3.41 -18.61 15.68
N LEU A 14 2.97 -19.32 14.65
CA LEU A 14 1.53 -19.33 14.41
C LEU A 14 0.94 -17.88 14.32
N GLN A 15 1.82 -16.87 14.07
CA GLN A 15 1.80 -16.06 12.83
C GLN A 15 1.47 -16.90 11.59
N TRP A 16 1.85 -18.19 11.64
CA TRP A 16 1.44 -19.36 10.87
C TRP A 16 0.04 -19.96 11.11
N ASN A 17 -0.70 -19.70 12.20
CA ASN A 17 -2.18 -19.68 12.14
C ASN A 17 -2.52 -18.28 11.67
N ALA A 18 -2.01 -18.04 10.47
CA ALA A 18 -1.90 -16.74 9.90
C ALA A 18 -3.30 -16.19 9.65
N LEU A 19 -3.26 -15.03 9.05
CA LEU A 19 -3.79 -14.78 7.71
C LEU A 19 -4.24 -16.04 6.88
N LEU A 20 -3.72 -17.26 7.12
CA LEU A 20 -4.27 -18.60 6.80
C LEU A 20 -5.78 -18.68 7.00
N ILE A 21 -6.21 -18.27 8.19
CA ILE A 21 -7.60 -18.13 8.53
C ILE A 21 -7.85 -16.68 8.97
N SER A 22 -6.93 -15.69 8.80
CA SER A 22 -7.12 -14.26 9.19
C SER A 22 -7.56 -13.29 8.06
N PHE A 23 -8.84 -12.90 7.98
CA PHE A 23 -9.95 -13.61 8.64
C PHE A 23 -10.97 -14.34 7.75
N ALA A 24 -10.50 -15.53 7.34
CA ALA A 24 -11.20 -16.71 6.88
C ALA A 24 -11.81 -16.57 5.48
N LEU A 25 -10.96 -16.14 4.53
CA LEU A 25 -11.27 -15.23 3.42
C LEU A 25 -11.36 -13.79 3.99
N PHE A 26 -12.34 -12.98 3.60
CA PHE A 26 -12.70 -11.74 4.32
C PHE A 26 -14.22 -11.53 4.32
N VAL A 27 -14.93 -12.03 5.33
CA VAL A 27 -15.16 -13.48 5.27
C VAL A 27 -16.05 -13.71 4.06
N THR A 28 -15.65 -14.64 3.19
CA THR A 28 -16.48 -15.10 2.06
C THR A 28 -17.08 -13.94 1.23
N LEU A 29 -16.23 -12.99 0.84
CA LEU A 29 -16.54 -11.82 0.00
C LEU A 29 -17.46 -10.78 0.67
N ALA A 30 -17.28 -10.54 1.97
CA ALA A 30 -17.98 -9.51 2.74
C ALA A 30 -19.52 -9.50 2.64
N ILE A 31 -20.24 -10.56 3.04
CA ILE A 31 -20.40 -11.76 2.21
C ILE A 31 -21.22 -11.38 0.99
N LEU A 32 -20.72 -11.75 -0.19
CA LEU A 32 -21.37 -11.46 -1.48
C LEU A 32 -21.71 -9.95 -1.59
N GLY A 33 -20.80 -9.10 -1.10
CA GLY A 33 -20.97 -7.69 -0.77
C GLY A 33 -21.44 -6.81 -1.94
N GLY A 34 -22.69 -6.33 -1.95
CA GLY A 34 -23.84 -6.79 -1.18
C GLY A 34 -24.92 -7.30 -2.13
N ILE A 35 -25.47 -8.49 -1.84
CA ILE A 35 -26.18 -9.39 -2.77
C ILE A 35 -27.02 -8.63 -3.81
N THR A 36 -26.41 -8.40 -4.98
CA THR A 36 -27.02 -7.81 -6.17
C THR A 36 -27.56 -6.38 -5.98
N ALA A 37 -26.75 -5.51 -5.37
CA ALA A 37 -27.06 -4.09 -5.14
C ALA A 37 -27.72 -3.38 -6.34
N LYS A 38 -29.03 -3.13 -6.22
CA LYS A 38 -29.73 -2.06 -6.94
C LYS A 38 -29.54 -0.77 -6.14
N ASN A 39 -29.39 0.36 -6.83
CA ASN A 39 -28.92 1.61 -6.24
C ASN A 39 -29.98 2.32 -5.35
N ASP A 40 -30.17 1.82 -4.13
CA ASP A 40 -30.99 2.44 -3.09
C ASP A 40 -30.11 3.01 -1.96
N TRP A 41 -30.39 4.28 -1.60
CA TRP A 41 -29.62 5.11 -0.67
C TRP A 41 -29.45 4.55 0.75
N THR A 42 -30.22 3.52 1.11
CA THR A 42 -30.27 2.91 2.45
C THR A 42 -28.98 2.18 2.85
N ASN A 43 -28.12 1.79 1.89
CA ASN A 43 -26.96 0.92 2.13
C ASN A 43 -25.63 1.66 2.41
N ILE A 44 -25.60 3.00 2.39
CA ILE A 44 -24.35 3.80 2.48
C ILE A 44 -23.55 3.50 3.76
N GLY A 45 -24.22 3.31 4.90
CA GLY A 45 -23.54 3.01 6.16
C GLY A 45 -22.77 1.68 6.14
N ILE A 46 -23.28 0.68 5.41
CA ILE A 46 -22.61 -0.61 5.22
C ILE A 46 -21.40 -0.43 4.30
N LEU A 47 -21.53 0.34 3.21
CA LEU A 47 -20.43 0.61 2.28
C LEU A 47 -19.26 1.34 2.96
N LEU A 48 -19.54 2.37 3.76
CA LEU A 48 -18.51 3.09 4.53
C LEU A 48 -17.78 2.18 5.52
N LEU A 49 -18.52 1.32 6.23
CA LEU A 49 -17.94 0.35 7.15
C LEU A 49 -17.04 -0.66 6.41
N LEU A 50 -17.47 -1.16 5.25
CA LEU A 50 -16.68 -2.06 4.42
C LEU A 50 -15.40 -1.41 3.90
N ILE A 51 -15.44 -0.15 3.46
CA ILE A 51 -14.25 0.60 3.03
C ILE A 51 -13.24 0.74 4.17
N ILE A 52 -13.69 1.14 5.37
CA ILE A 52 -12.80 1.30 6.54
C ILE A 52 -12.14 -0.03 6.91
N ILE A 53 -12.90 -1.13 6.96
CA ILE A 53 -12.35 -2.44 7.30
C ILE A 53 -11.39 -2.93 6.21
N ALA A 54 -11.73 -2.75 4.92
CA ALA A 54 -10.87 -3.15 3.81
C ALA A 54 -9.52 -2.39 3.82
N LEU A 55 -9.54 -1.08 4.04
CA LEU A 55 -8.32 -0.28 4.16
C LEU A 55 -7.46 -0.69 5.37
N ALA A 56 -8.09 -0.90 6.54
CA ALA A 56 -7.38 -1.36 7.73
C ALA A 56 -6.72 -2.73 7.52
N LEU A 57 -7.42 -3.67 6.87
CA LEU A 57 -6.90 -4.99 6.56
C LEU A 57 -5.77 -4.94 5.52
N LEU A 58 -5.89 -4.09 4.50
CA LEU A 58 -4.87 -3.87 3.47
C LEU A 58 -3.57 -3.31 4.06
N ILE A 59 -3.65 -2.24 4.86
CA ILE A 59 -2.50 -1.64 5.54
C ILE A 59 -1.82 -2.67 6.45
N THR A 60 -2.60 -3.33 7.31
CA THR A 60 -2.09 -4.35 8.24
C THR A 60 -1.39 -5.49 7.48
N SER A 61 -1.96 -5.95 6.36
CA SER A 61 -1.36 -7.02 5.54
C SER A 61 -0.06 -6.58 4.86
N ALA A 62 0.02 -5.32 4.41
CA ALA A 62 1.25 -4.74 3.87
C ALA A 62 2.35 -4.67 4.94
N ASP A 63 2.04 -4.19 6.15
CA ASP A 63 3.01 -4.12 7.26
C ASP A 63 3.56 -5.51 7.64
N PHE A 64 2.70 -6.53 7.73
CA PHE A 64 3.13 -7.91 7.98
C PHE A 64 4.02 -8.46 6.87
N PHE A 65 3.69 -8.20 5.59
CA PHE A 65 4.53 -8.58 4.45
C PHE A 65 5.91 -7.91 4.53
N VAL A 66 5.96 -6.62 4.86
CA VAL A 66 7.20 -5.85 4.99
C VAL A 66 8.06 -6.39 6.14
N GLU A 67 7.49 -6.70 7.31
CA GLU A 67 8.27 -7.28 8.41
C GLU A 67 8.84 -8.67 8.06
N GLY A 68 8.05 -9.52 7.38
CA GLY A 68 8.52 -10.79 6.85
C GLY A 68 9.68 -10.63 5.86
N ALA A 69 9.54 -9.70 4.90
CA ALA A 69 10.56 -9.39 3.90
C ALA A 69 11.85 -8.81 4.53
N LYS A 70 11.74 -7.90 5.51
CA LYS A 70 12.89 -7.40 6.29
C LYS A 70 13.58 -8.54 7.04
N GLY A 71 12.83 -9.43 7.68
CA GLY A 71 13.36 -10.59 8.40
C GLY A 71 14.15 -11.55 7.50
N LEU A 72 13.67 -11.79 6.28
CA LEU A 72 14.37 -12.56 5.25
C LEU A 72 15.65 -11.85 4.78
N ALA A 73 15.58 -10.56 4.46
CA ALA A 73 16.72 -9.77 3.99
C ALA A 73 17.86 -9.67 5.02
N ARG A 74 17.52 -9.50 6.31
CA ARG A 74 18.49 -9.56 7.42
C ARG A 74 19.20 -10.91 7.48
N ARG A 75 18.45 -12.01 7.36
CA ARG A 75 19.02 -13.37 7.32
C ARG A 75 19.87 -13.65 6.08
N ALA A 76 19.58 -12.97 4.97
CA ALA A 76 20.39 -12.98 3.76
C ALA A 76 21.64 -12.07 3.83
N GLY A 77 21.89 -11.41 4.97
CA GLY A 77 23.07 -10.55 5.17
C GLY A 77 22.97 -9.17 4.52
N MET A 78 21.78 -8.72 4.11
CA MET A 78 21.60 -7.39 3.55
C MET A 78 21.75 -6.31 4.63
N ALA A 79 22.44 -5.22 4.31
CA ALA A 79 22.59 -4.09 5.22
C ALA A 79 21.24 -3.37 5.45
N GLU A 80 20.98 -2.94 6.69
CA GLU A 80 19.74 -2.23 7.08
C GLU A 80 19.44 -1.01 6.19
N VAL A 81 20.48 -0.31 5.70
CA VAL A 81 20.33 0.82 4.77
C VAL A 81 19.72 0.36 3.43
N VAL A 82 20.15 -0.77 2.89
CA VAL A 82 19.58 -1.32 1.65
C VAL A 82 18.15 -1.79 1.88
N ILE A 83 17.89 -2.44 3.02
CA ILE A 83 16.54 -2.89 3.43
C ILE A 83 15.58 -1.69 3.55
N GLY A 84 16.02 -0.60 4.19
CA GLY A 84 15.25 0.63 4.35
C GLY A 84 14.99 1.35 3.01
N LEU A 85 15.99 1.40 2.13
CA LEU A 85 15.88 2.05 0.83
C LEU A 85 15.07 1.25 -0.22
N THR A 86 14.82 -0.05 0.01
CA THR A 86 14.14 -0.93 -0.97
C THR A 86 12.89 -1.61 -0.43
N ILE A 87 13.02 -2.47 0.59
CA ILE A 87 11.91 -3.28 1.11
C ILE A 87 10.91 -2.41 1.87
N VAL A 88 11.40 -1.46 2.67
CA VAL A 88 10.52 -0.55 3.42
C VAL A 88 9.86 0.48 2.49
N SER A 89 10.61 1.06 1.55
CA SER A 89 10.09 2.07 0.61
C SER A 89 9.03 1.51 -0.34
N ILE A 90 9.26 0.34 -0.93
CA ILE A 90 8.24 -0.38 -1.71
C ILE A 90 7.08 -0.77 -0.78
N GLY A 91 7.41 -1.26 0.41
CA GLY A 91 6.47 -1.67 1.45
C GLY A 91 5.40 -0.63 1.78
N THR A 92 5.82 0.61 2.03
CA THR A 92 4.93 1.74 2.33
C THR A 92 4.01 2.15 1.18
N SER A 93 4.28 1.70 -0.05
CA SER A 93 3.45 1.97 -1.22
C SER A 93 2.65 0.75 -1.71
N LEU A 94 2.75 -0.39 -1.01
CA LEU A 94 2.00 -1.60 -1.37
C LEU A 94 0.47 -1.38 -1.36
N PRO A 95 -0.15 -0.71 -0.36
CA PRO A 95 -1.58 -0.45 -0.39
C PRO A 95 -2.02 0.32 -1.64
N GLU A 96 -1.31 1.39 -1.98
CA GLU A 96 -1.60 2.24 -3.12
C GLU A 96 -1.40 1.51 -4.44
N ILE A 97 -0.31 0.75 -4.57
CA ILE A 97 -0.04 -0.08 -5.76
C ILE A 97 -1.14 -1.12 -5.94
N LEU A 98 -1.58 -1.80 -4.87
CA LEU A 98 -2.63 -2.81 -4.94
C LEU A 98 -4.00 -2.22 -5.29
N VAL A 99 -4.39 -1.09 -4.69
CA VAL A 99 -5.65 -0.39 -5.03
C VAL A 99 -5.63 0.08 -6.49
N THR A 100 -4.53 0.71 -6.91
CA THR A 100 -4.37 1.22 -8.29
C THR A 100 -4.41 0.08 -9.30
N ALA A 101 -3.63 -0.99 -9.08
CA ALA A 101 -3.52 -2.10 -10.01
C ALA A 101 -4.83 -2.90 -10.12
N THR A 102 -5.57 -3.09 -9.02
CA THR A 102 -6.87 -3.77 -9.05
C THR A 102 -7.94 -2.93 -9.72
N ALA A 103 -7.98 -1.61 -9.47
CA ALA A 103 -8.88 -0.69 -10.14
C ALA A 103 -8.59 -0.62 -11.65
N SER A 104 -7.32 -0.44 -12.07
CA SER A 104 -6.94 -0.40 -13.49
C SER A 104 -7.12 -1.74 -14.21
N ALA A 105 -6.89 -2.88 -13.54
CA ALA A 105 -7.12 -4.20 -14.15
C ALA A 105 -8.62 -4.50 -14.36
N THR A 106 -9.51 -3.86 -13.58
CA THR A 106 -10.97 -4.05 -13.63
C THR A 106 -11.68 -2.94 -14.40
N SER A 107 -10.97 -1.87 -14.80
CA SER A 107 -11.55 -0.65 -15.37
C SER A 107 -12.22 -0.81 -16.74
N GLY A 108 -11.94 -1.91 -17.45
CA GLY A 108 -12.60 -2.21 -18.74
C GLY A 108 -14.13 -2.32 -18.67
N ASN A 109 -14.69 -2.41 -17.45
CA ASN A 109 -16.14 -2.48 -17.20
C ASN A 109 -16.75 -1.17 -16.70
N ASP A 110 -15.97 -0.18 -16.25
CA ASP A 110 -16.46 1.10 -15.70
C ASP A 110 -15.37 2.20 -15.76
N PRO A 111 -15.59 3.32 -16.49
CA PRO A 111 -14.68 4.46 -16.51
C PRO A 111 -14.36 5.05 -15.12
N ALA A 112 -15.30 5.00 -14.17
CA ALA A 112 -15.08 5.53 -12.82
C ALA A 112 -14.00 4.77 -12.04
N LEU A 113 -13.72 3.51 -12.39
CA LEU A 113 -12.61 2.74 -11.82
C LEU A 113 -11.25 3.22 -12.36
N MET A 114 -11.20 3.73 -13.59
CA MET A 114 -9.99 4.37 -14.13
C MET A 114 -9.74 5.70 -13.41
N ASP A 115 -10.77 6.53 -13.25
CA ASP A 115 -10.69 7.80 -12.50
C ASP A 115 -10.25 7.57 -11.05
N LEU A 116 -10.72 6.49 -10.40
CA LEU A 116 -10.27 6.08 -9.08
C LEU A 116 -8.78 5.68 -9.06
N ALA A 117 -8.31 4.89 -10.02
CA ALA A 117 -6.91 4.48 -10.11
C ALA A 117 -5.98 5.69 -10.31
N VAL A 118 -6.34 6.59 -11.23
CA VAL A 118 -5.61 7.83 -11.53
C VAL A 118 -5.64 8.78 -10.32
N GLY A 119 -6.81 8.98 -9.72
CA GLY A 119 -7.00 9.81 -8.52
C GLY A 119 -6.21 9.30 -7.32
N ASN A 120 -6.09 7.99 -7.14
CA ASN A 120 -5.29 7.37 -6.07
C ASN A 120 -3.78 7.64 -6.26
N ILE A 121 -3.25 7.51 -7.49
CA ILE A 121 -1.84 7.85 -7.78
C ILE A 121 -1.55 9.31 -7.44
N TYR A 122 -2.31 10.25 -8.02
CA TYR A 122 -2.06 11.68 -7.82
C TYR A 122 -2.33 12.12 -6.37
N GLY A 123 -3.41 11.62 -5.75
CA GLY A 123 -3.76 11.92 -4.37
C GLY A 123 -2.67 11.50 -3.39
N SER A 124 -2.15 10.28 -3.49
CA SER A 124 -1.11 9.78 -2.58
C SER A 124 0.24 10.49 -2.77
N ILE A 125 0.59 10.93 -3.98
CA ILE A 125 1.77 11.77 -4.22
C ILE A 125 1.58 13.15 -3.57
N LEU A 126 0.42 13.79 -3.76
CA LEU A 126 0.11 15.09 -3.16
C LEU A 126 0.13 15.01 -1.63
N VAL A 127 -0.48 14.00 -1.02
CA VAL A 127 -0.50 13.80 0.44
C VAL A 127 0.91 13.59 0.99
N GLN A 128 1.76 12.81 0.31
CA GLN A 128 3.15 12.61 0.74
C GLN A 128 3.98 13.90 0.69
N ILE A 129 3.88 14.67 -0.39
CA ILE A 129 4.68 15.89 -0.59
C ILE A 129 4.16 17.08 0.23
N THR A 130 2.84 17.20 0.42
CA THR A 130 2.24 18.35 1.13
C THR A 130 2.02 18.07 2.61
N LEU A 131 1.32 16.99 2.96
CA LEU A 131 0.92 16.69 4.33
C LEU A 131 2.04 15.98 5.10
N VAL A 132 2.52 14.84 4.60
CA VAL A 132 3.52 14.03 5.34
C VAL A 132 4.84 14.78 5.44
N LEU A 133 5.41 15.24 4.32
CA LEU A 133 6.64 16.03 4.31
C LEU A 133 6.46 17.38 5.02
N GLY A 134 5.31 18.05 4.90
CA GLY A 134 5.01 19.29 5.61
C GLY A 134 5.02 19.12 7.12
N ILE A 135 4.39 18.06 7.65
CA ILE A 135 4.43 17.69 9.06
C ILE A 135 5.88 17.36 9.49
N VAL A 136 6.61 16.55 8.71
CA VAL A 136 8.00 16.19 9.02
C VAL A 136 8.88 17.44 9.13
N VAL A 137 8.81 18.36 8.17
CA VAL A 137 9.59 19.61 8.19
C VAL A 137 9.18 20.54 9.33
N ALA A 138 7.89 20.61 9.67
CA ALA A 138 7.39 21.44 10.78
C ALA A 138 7.92 20.98 12.15
N PHE A 139 8.06 19.67 12.38
CA PHE A 139 8.62 19.13 13.63
C PHE A 139 10.15 18.96 13.59
N LYS A 140 10.73 18.72 12.42
CA LYS A 140 12.16 18.47 12.24
C LYS A 140 12.64 19.05 10.89
N PRO A 141 13.22 20.26 10.89
CA PRO A 141 13.82 20.86 9.69
C PRO A 141 14.80 19.89 9.02
N LEU A 142 14.62 19.67 7.72
CA LEU A 142 15.42 18.71 6.96
C LEU A 142 16.66 19.37 6.35
N GLU A 143 17.85 19.01 6.83
CA GLU A 143 19.12 19.39 6.21
C GLU A 143 19.39 18.54 4.96
N ILE A 144 18.85 18.97 3.82
CA ILE A 144 19.00 18.27 2.53
C ILE A 144 20.28 18.72 1.84
N ARG A 145 21.18 17.77 1.53
CA ARG A 145 22.40 18.05 0.74
C ARG A 145 22.02 18.38 -0.72
N PRO A 146 22.41 19.55 -1.27
CA PRO A 146 21.98 19.96 -2.62
C PRO A 146 22.33 18.97 -3.74
N ALA A 147 23.44 18.25 -3.60
CA ALA A 147 23.86 17.22 -4.56
C ALA A 147 22.89 16.02 -4.61
N TRP A 148 22.29 15.64 -3.47
CA TRP A 148 21.32 14.55 -3.40
C TRP A 148 19.99 15.00 -4.01
N LEU A 149 19.50 16.19 -3.63
CA LEU A 149 18.29 16.77 -4.22
C LEU A 149 18.38 16.91 -5.74
N ARG A 150 19.53 17.35 -6.27
CA ARG A 150 19.75 17.44 -7.72
C ARG A 150 19.77 16.07 -8.39
N ARG A 151 20.48 15.07 -7.83
CA ARG A 151 20.54 13.72 -8.41
C ARG A 151 19.18 13.02 -8.38
N ASP A 152 18.56 12.97 -7.21
CA ASP A 152 17.35 12.19 -6.97
C ASP A 152 16.13 12.87 -7.61
N GLY A 153 16.08 14.21 -7.58
CA GLY A 153 15.09 15.01 -8.30
C GLY A 153 15.21 14.91 -9.84
N LEU A 154 16.42 14.85 -10.39
CA LEU A 154 16.61 14.58 -11.83
C LEU A 154 16.12 13.18 -12.21
N LEU A 155 16.41 12.17 -11.38
CA LEU A 155 15.91 10.80 -11.63
C LEU A 155 14.38 10.73 -11.60
N MET A 156 13.72 11.39 -10.65
CA MET A 156 12.25 11.49 -10.63
C MET A 156 11.69 12.26 -11.84
N LEU A 157 12.34 13.35 -12.27
CA LEU A 157 11.90 14.07 -13.47
C LEU A 157 11.99 13.19 -14.72
N MET A 158 13.09 12.42 -14.86
CA MET A 158 13.29 11.51 -15.99
C MET A 158 12.31 10.33 -15.98
N SER A 159 11.95 9.79 -14.81
CA SER A 159 10.93 8.72 -14.74
C SER A 159 9.53 9.22 -15.10
N VAL A 160 9.16 10.46 -14.71
CA VAL A 160 7.91 11.09 -15.15
C VAL A 160 7.90 11.31 -16.65
N ILE A 161 8.97 11.88 -17.24
CA ILE A 161 9.08 12.08 -18.70
C ILE A 161 8.95 10.75 -19.45
N LEU A 162 9.63 9.69 -18.98
CA LEU A 162 9.56 8.36 -19.59
C LEU A 162 8.15 7.75 -19.51
N LEU A 163 7.45 7.92 -18.38
CA LEU A 163 6.05 7.51 -18.26
C LEU A 163 5.13 8.30 -19.21
N THR A 164 5.31 9.62 -19.34
CA THR A 164 4.54 10.44 -20.28
C THR A 164 4.79 10.02 -21.73
N ALA A 165 6.03 9.70 -22.10
CA ALA A 165 6.36 9.20 -23.44
C ALA A 165 5.71 7.83 -23.73
N LEU A 166 5.73 6.90 -22.78
CA LEU A 166 5.07 5.60 -22.91
C LEU A 166 3.54 5.73 -23.05
N LEU A 167 2.91 6.65 -22.32
CA LEU A 167 1.47 6.94 -22.44
C LEU A 167 1.11 7.54 -23.81
N TRP A 168 2.00 8.36 -24.38
CA TRP A 168 1.84 8.91 -25.73
C TRP A 168 1.90 7.81 -26.80
N GLU A 169 2.87 6.90 -26.73
CA GLU A 169 2.98 5.77 -27.67
C GLU A 169 1.83 4.76 -27.52
N GLY A 170 1.29 4.61 -26.31
CA GLY A 170 0.14 3.75 -26.01
C GLY A 170 -1.23 4.30 -26.46
N GLY A 171 -1.30 5.52 -27.00
CA GLY A 171 -2.56 6.17 -27.42
C GLY A 171 -3.48 6.57 -26.26
N GLY A 172 -2.91 6.85 -25.08
CA GLY A 172 -3.64 7.11 -23.83
C GLY A 172 -3.99 8.58 -23.55
N LEU A 173 -3.84 9.49 -24.51
CA LEU A 173 -4.18 10.92 -24.45
C LEU A 173 -4.71 11.41 -25.80
#